data_AF-A0A9D3XFF4-F1
#
_entry.id   AF-A0A9D3XFF4-F1
#
_cell.length_a   1.000
_cell.length_b   1.000
_cell.length_c   1.000
_cell.angle_alpha   90.00
_cell.angle_beta   90.00
_cell.angle_gamma   90.00
#
_symmetry.space_group_name_H-M   'P 1'
#
loop_
_entity.id
_entity.type
_entity.pdbx_description
1 polymer ?
#
loop_
_entity_poly.entity_id
_entity_poly.type
_entity_poly.pdbx_seq_one_letter_code
_entity_poly.pdbx_strand_id
1 'polypeptide(L)'
;MEEPLWRTPAGCLAPEHVYRMAGALGAELQRLSGRFGPEAVAGLVPQVVRLLELLEALAGPAGAESSCRDPAETLLRTLQSLRGERRREDAAAPGAEDLEQKLSEAQRKEHVLQNQLAQLEEENQKLLAQLAESQSQEDSTLRKEREVMLRLKEVVDKQRDEIRAQAHEIVCKNHDTEALQEQLNRFMSMNEDLRHKLAVVQVQLKSALEKKEDLETMVLENRREIDRLTRAASGASPRLNLDGAAAPVEELQHQDWGRNSAPSCFSKEELKQILQERNELKTSLFLVQEELAYYQRELLNDERIPSFLLDAMKSTIKKQQKKIRAKMLGTVEEPASSDEDESADCVDSQPRESKIKSLKKQGGNLRPKRG
;
A
#
# COMPACT_ATOMS: atom_id res chain seq x y z
N MET A 1 63.67 21.02 -46.20
CA MET A 1 63.41 20.98 -44.74
C MET A 1 63.89 22.32 -44.22
N GLU A 2 63.00 23.23 -43.84
CA GLU A 2 63.42 24.54 -43.30
C GLU A 2 63.80 24.40 -41.82
N GLU A 3 64.95 24.97 -41.44
CA GLU A 3 65.42 24.98 -40.06
C GLU A 3 64.49 25.82 -39.17
N PRO A 4 64.24 25.39 -37.91
CA PRO A 4 63.39 26.14 -37.01
C PRO A 4 64.03 27.48 -36.59
N LEU A 5 63.31 28.58 -36.88
CA LEU A 5 63.73 29.98 -36.70
C LEU A 5 64.13 30.39 -35.27
N TRP A 6 63.84 29.59 -34.25
CA TRP A 6 64.22 29.87 -32.86
C TRP A 6 65.68 29.53 -32.53
N ARG A 7 66.46 28.99 -33.48
CA ARG A 7 67.89 28.67 -33.31
C ARG A 7 68.86 29.73 -33.87
N THR A 8 68.37 30.81 -34.47
CA THR A 8 69.22 31.88 -35.02
C THR A 8 69.87 32.71 -33.90
N PRO A 9 71.21 32.88 -33.86
CA PRO A 9 71.89 33.63 -32.81
C PRO A 9 71.57 35.14 -32.85
N ALA A 10 71.41 35.76 -31.68
CA ALA A 10 70.93 37.15 -31.51
C ALA A 10 71.79 38.22 -32.22
N GLY A 11 73.05 37.92 -32.56
CA GLY A 11 73.97 38.85 -33.24
C GLY A 11 73.81 38.96 -34.76
N CYS A 12 72.88 38.21 -35.38
CA CYS A 12 72.63 38.22 -36.83
C CYS A 12 71.18 38.58 -37.18
N LEU A 13 70.44 39.16 -36.22
CA LEU A 13 69.05 39.54 -36.39
C LEU A 13 68.93 40.77 -37.29
N ALA A 14 68.86 40.53 -38.60
CA ALA A 14 68.38 41.53 -39.55
C ALA A 14 66.86 41.73 -39.39
N PRO A 15 66.30 42.91 -39.77
CA PRO A 15 64.86 43.17 -39.74
C PRO A 15 64.03 42.05 -40.41
N GLU A 16 64.54 41.45 -41.49
CA GLU A 16 63.90 40.31 -42.19
C GLU A 16 63.64 39.08 -41.30
N HIS A 17 64.47 38.85 -40.28
CA HIS A 17 64.28 37.76 -39.32
C HIS A 17 63.13 38.06 -38.35
N VAL A 18 62.97 39.33 -37.95
CA VAL A 18 61.87 39.80 -37.09
C VAL A 18 60.54 39.60 -37.81
N TYR A 19 60.47 39.91 -39.10
CA TYR A 19 59.26 39.68 -39.92
C TYR A 19 58.90 38.21 -40.10
N ARG A 20 59.89 37.32 -40.31
CA ARG A 20 59.64 35.86 -40.38
C ARG A 20 59.13 35.29 -39.04
N MET A 21 59.70 35.74 -37.92
CA MET A 21 59.23 35.34 -36.59
C MET A 21 57.82 35.86 -36.28
N ALA A 22 57.52 37.10 -36.68
CA ALA A 22 56.19 37.69 -36.54
C ALA A 22 55.11 36.88 -37.28
N GLY A 23 55.41 36.40 -38.50
CA GLY A 23 54.50 35.55 -39.28
C GLY A 23 54.22 34.19 -38.63
N ALA A 24 55.25 33.53 -38.10
CA ALA A 24 55.10 32.25 -37.41
C ALA A 24 54.30 32.40 -36.09
N LEU A 25 54.58 33.45 -35.32
CA LEU A 25 53.84 33.78 -34.10
C LEU A 25 52.38 34.13 -34.39
N GLY A 26 52.10 34.90 -35.44
CA GLY A 26 50.75 35.21 -35.89
C GLY A 26 49.92 33.97 -36.25
N ALA A 27 50.52 32.99 -36.94
CA ALA A 27 49.86 31.74 -37.28
C ALA A 27 49.49 30.88 -36.05
N GLU A 28 50.34 30.86 -35.01
CA GLU A 28 50.03 30.17 -33.75
C GLU A 28 48.97 30.88 -32.91
N LEU A 29 49.01 32.22 -32.86
CA LEU A 29 47.98 33.01 -32.19
C LEU A 29 46.62 32.86 -32.88
N GLN A 30 46.59 32.75 -34.21
CA GLN A 30 45.38 32.43 -34.97
C GLN A 30 44.85 31.02 -34.65
N ARG A 31 45.73 30.02 -34.54
CA ARG A 31 45.36 28.65 -34.12
C ARG A 31 44.80 28.61 -32.69
N LEU A 32 45.37 29.37 -31.77
CA LEU A 32 44.90 29.49 -30.39
C LEU A 32 43.55 30.21 -30.33
N SER A 33 43.39 31.29 -31.08
CA SER A 33 42.12 32.03 -31.19
C SER A 33 40.99 31.14 -31.73
N GLY A 34 41.27 30.29 -32.71
CA GLY A 34 40.28 29.35 -33.24
C GLY A 34 39.86 28.24 -32.26
N ARG A 35 40.67 27.92 -31.24
CA ARG A 35 40.38 26.87 -30.24
C ARG A 35 39.79 27.40 -28.94
N PHE A 36 40.18 28.60 -28.52
CA PHE A 36 39.82 29.17 -27.21
C PHE A 36 39.00 30.46 -27.31
N GLY A 37 38.63 30.86 -28.54
CA GLY A 37 37.88 32.08 -28.81
C GLY A 37 38.79 33.32 -28.96
N PRO A 38 38.30 34.39 -29.63
CA PRO A 38 39.07 35.61 -29.87
C PRO A 38 39.39 36.38 -28.58
N GLU A 39 38.52 36.31 -27.57
CA GLU A 39 38.69 37.00 -26.28
C GLU A 39 39.91 36.52 -25.49
N ALA A 40 40.29 35.24 -25.64
CA ALA A 40 41.44 34.68 -24.95
C ALA A 40 42.79 35.20 -25.47
N VAL A 41 42.83 35.72 -26.70
CA VAL A 41 44.06 36.18 -27.38
C VAL A 41 44.08 37.70 -27.56
N ALA A 42 42.94 38.38 -27.43
CA ALA A 42 42.77 39.82 -27.66
C ALA A 42 43.74 40.70 -26.85
N GLY A 43 44.01 40.35 -25.59
CA GLY A 43 44.95 41.08 -24.74
C GLY A 43 46.44 40.81 -25.03
N LEU A 44 46.75 39.69 -25.70
CA LEU A 44 48.12 39.25 -25.96
C LEU A 44 48.70 39.87 -27.24
N VAL A 45 47.85 40.05 -28.26
CA VAL A 45 48.28 40.59 -29.57
C VAL A 45 48.99 41.96 -29.47
N PRO A 46 48.47 42.97 -28.74
CA PRO A 46 49.13 44.28 -28.65
C PRO A 46 50.50 44.23 -27.96
N GLN A 47 50.67 43.33 -26.99
CA GLN A 47 51.95 43.15 -26.27
C GLN A 47 53.01 42.51 -27.17
N VAL A 48 52.61 41.54 -28.00
CA VAL A 48 53.51 40.88 -28.97
C VAL A 48 53.92 41.86 -30.07
N VAL A 49 53.00 42.70 -30.57
CA VAL A 49 53.31 43.74 -31.56
C VAL A 49 54.32 44.74 -31.00
N ARG A 50 54.10 45.25 -29.78
CA ARG A 50 55.05 46.17 -29.13
C ARG A 50 56.44 45.57 -28.95
N LEU A 51 56.52 44.27 -28.64
CA LEU A 51 57.79 43.56 -28.52
C LEU A 51 58.51 43.44 -29.87
N LEU A 52 57.78 43.16 -30.95
CA LEU A 52 58.33 43.08 -32.30
C LEU A 52 58.81 44.45 -32.81
N GLU A 53 58.09 45.53 -32.50
CA GLU A 53 58.51 46.92 -32.80
C GLU A 53 59.81 47.28 -32.07
N LEU A 54 59.96 46.90 -30.80
CA LEU A 54 61.18 47.13 -30.04
C LEU A 54 62.36 46.34 -30.61
N LEU A 55 62.12 45.11 -31.07
CA LEU A 55 63.15 44.29 -31.72
C LEU A 55 63.57 44.86 -33.08
N GLU A 56 62.64 45.44 -33.83
CA GLU A 56 62.95 46.13 -35.09
C GLU A 56 63.79 47.40 -34.84
N ALA A 57 63.44 48.20 -33.82
CA ALA A 57 64.19 49.39 -33.45
C ALA A 57 65.64 49.09 -33.03
N LEU A 58 65.87 47.93 -32.39
CA LEU A 58 67.21 47.48 -31.99
C LEU A 58 68.00 46.83 -33.13
N ALA A 59 67.31 46.33 -34.16
CA ALA A 59 67.93 45.76 -35.36
C ALA A 59 68.22 46.82 -36.45
N GLY A 60 67.78 48.06 -36.27
CA GLY A 60 68.02 49.18 -37.19
C GLY A 60 69.39 49.85 -36.99
N PRO A 61 70.02 50.38 -38.05
CA PRO A 61 71.32 51.04 -37.97
C PRO A 61 71.18 52.45 -37.37
N ALA A 62 71.14 52.57 -36.05
CA ALA A 62 71.13 53.84 -35.33
C ALA A 62 72.48 54.08 -34.64
N GLY A 63 73.39 54.82 -35.29
CA GLY A 63 74.57 55.34 -34.60
C GLY A 63 75.81 55.58 -35.45
N ALA A 64 75.77 56.57 -36.35
CA ALA A 64 76.97 57.22 -36.83
C ALA A 64 76.59 58.62 -37.30
N GLU A 65 76.75 59.64 -36.46
CA GLU A 65 77.01 61.03 -36.84
C GLU A 65 76.96 61.94 -35.60
N SER A 66 78.07 61.99 -34.86
CA SER A 66 78.37 63.06 -33.91
C SER A 66 79.80 63.52 -34.12
N SER A 67 80.02 64.27 -35.20
CA SER A 67 81.29 64.95 -35.46
C SER A 67 81.35 66.26 -34.67
N CYS A 68 82.37 66.35 -33.81
CA CYS A 68 82.98 67.54 -33.20
C CYS A 68 82.22 68.86 -33.30
N ARG A 69 81.43 69.16 -32.26
CA ARG A 69 81.29 70.55 -31.78
C ARG A 69 82.05 70.63 -30.47
N ASP A 70 82.91 71.64 -30.32
CA ASP A 70 83.84 71.79 -29.20
C ASP A 70 83.21 71.36 -27.87
N PRO A 71 83.76 70.35 -27.17
CA PRO A 71 83.20 69.90 -25.90
C PRO A 71 83.19 71.03 -24.89
N ALA A 72 84.13 71.98 -24.98
CA ALA A 72 84.23 73.13 -24.09
C ALA A 72 83.08 74.14 -24.27
N GLU A 73 82.71 74.51 -25.49
CA GLU A 73 81.59 75.45 -25.71
C GLU A 73 80.23 74.83 -25.37
N THR A 74 80.06 73.55 -25.69
CA THR A 74 78.82 72.83 -25.41
C THR A 74 78.66 72.62 -23.91
N LEU A 75 79.73 72.27 -23.19
CA LEU A 75 79.75 72.19 -21.72
C LEU A 75 79.53 73.55 -21.06
N LEU A 76 80.09 74.63 -21.60
CA LEU A 76 79.87 75.97 -21.07
C LEU A 76 78.43 76.44 -21.26
N ARG A 77 77.81 76.18 -22.43
CA ARG A 77 76.39 76.49 -22.66
C ARG A 77 75.47 75.61 -21.81
N THR A 78 75.77 74.32 -21.65
CA THR A 78 74.96 73.46 -20.77
C THR A 78 75.15 73.84 -19.30
N LEU A 79 76.36 74.18 -18.84
CA LEU A 79 76.60 74.68 -17.49
C LEU A 79 75.95 76.05 -17.25
N GLN A 80 75.90 76.92 -18.25
CA GLN A 80 75.17 78.20 -18.17
C GLN A 80 73.65 78.00 -18.19
N SER A 81 73.13 77.07 -18.99
CA SER A 81 71.71 76.68 -18.99
C SER A 81 71.35 76.04 -17.65
N LEU A 82 72.12 75.07 -17.17
CA LEU A 82 71.92 74.40 -15.87
C LEU A 82 72.13 75.35 -14.69
N ARG A 83 73.01 76.36 -14.78
CA ARG A 83 73.12 77.44 -13.77
C ARG A 83 71.94 78.39 -13.83
N GLY A 84 71.43 78.70 -15.03
CA GLY A 84 70.25 79.54 -15.21
C GLY A 84 68.97 78.82 -14.81
N GLU A 85 68.87 77.52 -15.09
CA GLU A 85 67.84 76.60 -14.64
C GLU A 85 67.93 76.43 -13.14
N ARG A 86 69.11 76.16 -12.54
CA ARG A 86 69.26 76.17 -11.08
C ARG A 86 68.90 77.48 -10.44
N ARG A 87 69.30 78.63 -10.99
CA ARG A 87 68.87 79.94 -10.44
C ARG A 87 67.37 80.17 -10.59
N ARG A 88 66.74 79.65 -11.65
CA ARG A 88 65.29 79.71 -11.83
C ARG A 88 64.56 78.69 -10.96
N GLU A 89 65.14 77.52 -10.72
CA GLU A 89 64.66 76.48 -9.80
C GLU A 89 64.82 76.91 -8.35
N ASP A 90 65.92 77.58 -7.97
CA ASP A 90 66.14 78.15 -6.64
C ASP A 90 65.22 79.37 -6.40
N ALA A 91 64.88 80.12 -7.45
CA ALA A 91 63.96 81.27 -7.37
C ALA A 91 62.47 80.92 -7.56
N ALA A 92 62.16 79.79 -8.22
CA ALA A 92 60.82 79.23 -8.37
C ALA A 92 60.56 78.05 -7.42
N ALA A 93 61.57 77.66 -6.63
CA ALA A 93 61.40 76.72 -5.54
C ALA A 93 60.37 77.35 -4.60
N PRO A 94 59.25 76.64 -4.33
CA PRO A 94 58.32 77.09 -3.31
C PRO A 94 59.11 77.30 -2.02
N GLY A 95 58.85 78.40 -1.31
CA GLY A 95 59.53 78.67 -0.05
C GLY A 95 59.32 77.51 0.93
N ALA A 96 60.26 77.31 1.86
CA ALA A 96 60.13 76.26 2.89
C ALA A 96 58.77 76.35 3.62
N GLU A 97 58.28 77.57 3.86
CA GLU A 97 56.97 77.85 4.45
C GLU A 97 55.78 77.36 3.58
N ASP A 98 55.85 77.54 2.25
CA ASP A 98 54.80 77.07 1.33
C ASP A 98 54.74 75.54 1.27
N LEU A 99 55.88 74.87 1.36
CA LEU A 99 55.98 73.41 1.41
C LEU A 99 55.45 72.86 2.74
N GLU A 100 55.78 73.49 3.87
CA GLU A 100 55.22 73.16 5.18
C GLU A 100 53.70 73.35 5.22
N GLN A 101 53.20 74.44 4.63
CA GLN A 101 51.76 74.69 4.54
C GLN A 101 51.07 73.60 3.70
N LYS A 102 51.61 73.24 2.53
CA LYS A 102 51.09 72.15 1.70
C LYS A 102 51.12 70.78 2.40
N LEU A 103 52.18 70.47 3.13
CA LEU A 103 52.27 69.24 3.94
C LEU A 103 51.19 69.21 5.02
N SER A 104 51.01 70.32 5.74
CA SER A 104 49.97 70.43 6.77
C SER A 104 48.55 70.31 6.18
N GLU A 105 48.32 70.86 4.98
CA GLU A 105 47.05 70.71 4.26
C GLU A 105 46.82 69.29 3.76
N ALA A 106 47.86 68.62 3.26
CA ALA A 106 47.80 67.22 2.83
C ALA A 106 47.48 66.30 4.01
N GLN A 107 48.12 66.51 5.17
CA GLN A 107 47.83 65.78 6.41
C GLN A 107 46.38 66.01 6.88
N ARG A 108 45.87 67.24 6.84
CA ARG A 108 44.46 67.51 7.16
C ARG A 108 43.52 66.78 6.21
N LYS A 109 43.80 66.76 4.91
CA LYS A 109 43.01 66.02 3.91
C LYS A 109 43.06 64.53 4.16
N GLU A 110 44.24 63.99 4.47
CA GLU A 110 44.43 62.58 4.82
C GLU A 110 43.58 62.20 6.04
N HIS A 111 43.62 63.00 7.12
CA HIS A 111 42.78 62.76 8.30
C HIS A 111 41.28 62.81 7.99
N VAL A 112 40.84 63.73 7.13
CA VAL A 112 39.43 63.78 6.70
C VAL A 112 39.05 62.52 5.93
N LEU A 113 39.89 62.07 5.01
CA LEU A 113 39.66 60.83 4.25
C LEU A 113 39.69 59.59 5.15
N GLN A 114 40.61 59.52 6.12
CA GLN A 114 40.65 58.46 7.12
C GLN A 114 39.36 58.40 7.94
N ASN A 115 38.84 59.55 8.38
CA ASN A 115 37.57 59.61 9.10
C ASN A 115 36.38 59.17 8.23
N GLN A 116 36.36 59.55 6.95
CA GLN A 116 35.33 59.10 6.00
C GLN A 116 35.41 57.59 5.76
N LEU A 117 36.61 57.03 5.60
CA LEU A 117 36.81 55.58 5.47
C LEU A 117 36.31 54.84 6.72
N ALA A 118 36.67 55.31 7.92
CA ALA A 118 36.20 54.71 9.17
C ALA A 118 34.67 54.75 9.29
N GLN A 119 34.03 55.86 8.89
CA GLN A 119 32.57 55.97 8.85
C GLN A 119 31.94 54.97 7.86
N LEU A 120 32.49 54.86 6.65
CA LEU A 120 32.02 53.91 5.64
C LEU A 120 32.25 52.45 6.04
N GLU A 121 33.34 52.16 6.77
CA GLU A 121 33.61 50.83 7.34
C GLU A 121 32.58 50.50 8.43
N GLU A 122 32.27 51.44 9.32
CA GLU A 122 31.24 51.26 10.34
C GLU A 122 29.84 51.08 9.71
N GLU A 123 29.51 51.86 8.69
CA GLU A 123 28.27 51.72 7.92
C GLU A 123 28.19 50.37 7.22
N ASN A 124 29.26 49.92 6.56
CA ASN A 124 29.32 48.59 5.96
C ASN A 124 29.15 47.49 7.00
N GLN A 125 29.80 47.60 8.16
CA GLN A 125 29.63 46.64 9.26
C GLN A 125 28.18 46.60 9.76
N LYS A 126 27.53 47.76 9.91
CA LYS A 126 26.11 47.85 10.28
C LYS A 126 25.20 47.21 9.22
N LEU A 127 25.45 47.48 7.94
CA LEU A 127 24.67 46.88 6.85
C LEU A 127 24.86 45.36 6.79
N LEU A 128 26.09 44.86 6.97
CA LEU A 128 26.35 43.42 7.04
C LEU A 128 25.64 42.78 8.24
N ALA A 129 25.63 43.44 9.40
CA ALA A 129 24.91 42.97 10.58
C ALA A 129 23.40 42.91 10.34
N GLN A 130 22.81 43.95 9.73
CA GLN A 130 21.38 43.98 9.37
C GLN A 130 21.02 42.90 8.34
N LEU A 131 21.90 42.66 7.37
CA LEU A 131 21.70 41.63 6.36
C LEU A 131 21.78 40.22 6.97
N ALA A 132 22.69 39.99 7.92
CA ALA A 132 22.78 38.75 8.68
C ALA A 132 21.55 38.52 9.59
N GLU A 133 21.04 39.57 10.23
CA GLU A 133 19.81 39.49 11.03
C GLU A 133 18.58 39.19 10.16
N SER A 134 18.48 39.85 9.01
CA SER A 134 17.42 39.59 8.02
C SER A 134 17.45 38.14 7.54
N GLN A 135 18.64 37.62 7.21
CA GLN A 135 18.83 36.21 6.82
C GLN A 135 18.42 35.24 7.95
N SER A 136 18.80 35.52 9.20
CA SER A 136 18.40 34.71 10.36
C SER A 136 16.88 34.73 10.58
N GLN A 137 16.25 35.89 10.41
CA GLN A 137 14.81 36.03 10.50
C GLN A 137 14.11 35.24 9.40
N GLU A 138 14.55 35.35 8.15
CA GLU A 138 14.07 34.55 7.01
C GLU A 138 14.19 33.05 7.29
N ASP A 139 15.37 32.57 7.73
CA ASP A 139 15.57 31.19 8.12
C ASP A 139 14.61 30.74 9.24
N SER A 140 14.37 31.60 10.23
CA SER A 140 13.40 31.32 11.29
C SER A 140 11.97 31.20 10.76
N THR A 141 11.59 32.02 9.78
CA THR A 141 10.27 31.97 9.15
C THR A 141 10.11 30.71 8.30
N LEU A 142 11.11 30.35 7.50
CA LEU A 142 11.12 29.12 6.70
C LEU A 142 11.03 27.88 7.59
N ARG A 143 11.66 27.87 8.77
CA ARG A 143 11.52 26.77 9.74
C ARG A 143 10.09 26.64 10.25
N LYS A 144 9.44 27.76 10.61
CA LYS A 144 8.04 27.76 11.06
C LYS A 144 7.09 27.30 9.96
N GLU A 145 7.30 27.76 8.73
CA GLU A 145 6.51 27.32 7.56
C GLU A 145 6.66 25.83 7.30
N ARG A 146 7.89 25.29 7.40
CA ARG A 146 8.13 23.84 7.30
C ARG A 146 7.42 23.07 8.40
N GLU A 147 7.45 23.56 9.64
CA GLU A 147 6.72 22.91 10.75
C GLU A 147 5.21 22.90 10.49
N VAL A 148 4.63 24.03 10.07
CA VAL A 148 3.21 24.13 9.71
C VAL A 148 2.89 23.18 8.55
N MET A 149 3.74 23.10 7.54
CA MET A 149 3.58 22.19 6.41
C MET A 149 3.60 20.72 6.85
N LEU A 150 4.50 20.34 7.77
CA LEU A 150 4.54 18.98 8.30
C LEU A 150 3.27 18.66 9.09
N ARG A 151 2.79 19.57 9.94
CA ARG A 151 1.51 19.39 10.66
C ARG A 151 0.32 19.27 9.71
N LEU A 152 0.27 20.10 8.66
CA LEU A 152 -0.77 20.01 7.63
C LEU A 152 -0.68 18.69 6.87
N LYS A 153 0.52 18.22 6.54
CA LYS A 153 0.73 16.91 5.91
C LYS A 153 0.21 15.78 6.81
N GLU A 154 0.53 15.80 8.10
CA GLU A 154 0.03 14.80 9.06
C GLU A 154 -1.49 14.79 9.14
N VAL A 155 -2.14 15.96 9.18
CA VAL A 155 -3.61 16.04 9.20
C VAL A 155 -4.20 15.53 7.88
N VAL A 156 -3.63 15.89 6.74
CA VAL A 156 -4.08 15.40 5.42
C VAL A 156 -3.90 13.88 5.31
N ASP A 157 -2.78 13.34 5.76
CA ASP A 157 -2.52 11.90 5.74
C ASP A 157 -3.50 11.15 6.67
N LYS A 158 -3.77 11.68 7.87
CA LYS A 158 -4.83 11.15 8.77
C LYS A 158 -6.21 11.18 8.12
N GLN A 159 -6.58 12.30 7.49
CA GLN A 159 -7.86 12.41 6.79
C GLN A 159 -7.96 11.43 5.62
N ARG A 160 -6.87 11.19 4.90
CA ARG A 160 -6.82 10.18 3.83
C ARG A 160 -7.01 8.77 4.37
N ASP A 161 -6.38 8.44 5.49
CA ASP A 161 -6.56 7.16 6.17
C ASP A 161 -7.99 6.99 6.68
N GLU A 162 -8.58 8.04 7.25
CA GLU A 162 -9.96 8.03 7.73
C GLU A 162 -10.96 7.85 6.57
N ILE A 163 -10.77 8.54 5.45
CA ILE A 163 -11.59 8.34 4.24
C ILE A 163 -11.46 6.90 3.73
N ARG A 164 -10.25 6.31 3.74
CA ARG A 164 -10.04 4.91 3.35
C ARG A 164 -10.77 3.95 4.30
N ALA A 165 -10.67 4.17 5.60
CA ALA A 165 -11.36 3.35 6.60
C ALA A 165 -12.88 3.42 6.45
N GLN A 166 -13.43 4.64 6.29
CA GLN A 166 -14.85 4.85 6.06
C GLN A 166 -15.32 4.22 4.75
N ALA A 167 -14.54 4.29 3.67
CA ALA A 167 -14.86 3.64 2.41
C ALA A 167 -14.93 2.10 2.57
N HIS A 168 -14.00 1.50 3.31
CA HIS A 168 -14.06 0.07 3.63
C HIS A 168 -15.28 -0.28 4.48
N GLU A 169 -15.63 0.55 5.48
CA GLU A 169 -16.82 0.35 6.31
C GLU A 169 -18.11 0.40 5.49
N ILE A 170 -18.23 1.35 4.56
CA ILE A 170 -19.35 1.45 3.62
C ILE A 170 -19.46 0.18 2.78
N VAL A 171 -18.33 -0.32 2.26
CA VAL A 171 -18.33 -1.57 1.48
C VAL A 171 -18.79 -2.76 2.31
N CYS A 172 -18.31 -2.92 3.55
CA CYS A 172 -18.77 -3.98 4.44
C CYS A 172 -20.29 -3.89 4.71
N LYS A 173 -20.77 -2.70 5.05
CA LYS A 173 -22.21 -2.46 5.26
C LYS A 173 -23.04 -2.75 4.01
N ASN A 174 -22.53 -2.41 2.82
CA ASN A 174 -23.20 -2.73 1.56
C ASN A 174 -23.33 -4.25 1.37
N HIS A 175 -22.27 -5.03 1.61
CA HIS A 175 -22.34 -6.49 1.54
C HIS A 175 -23.37 -7.07 2.52
N ASP A 176 -23.47 -6.53 3.74
CA ASP A 176 -24.50 -6.93 4.71
C ASP A 176 -25.91 -6.60 4.20
N THR A 177 -26.11 -5.42 3.62
CA THR A 177 -27.41 -5.05 3.04
C THR A 177 -27.77 -5.91 1.84
N GLU A 178 -26.81 -6.27 0.99
CA GLU A 178 -27.01 -7.19 -0.14
C GLU A 178 -27.40 -8.59 0.35
N ALA A 179 -26.70 -9.12 1.38
CA ALA A 179 -27.02 -10.41 1.97
C ALA A 179 -28.43 -10.43 2.59
N LEU A 180 -28.84 -9.35 3.29
CA LEU A 180 -30.19 -9.22 3.83
C LEU A 180 -31.24 -9.09 2.72
N GLN A 181 -30.94 -8.37 1.64
CA GLN A 181 -31.81 -8.26 0.48
C GLN A 181 -32.02 -9.62 -0.20
N GLU A 182 -30.98 -10.44 -0.32
CA GLU A 182 -31.09 -11.81 -0.83
C GLU A 182 -31.95 -12.69 0.07
N GLN A 183 -31.78 -12.61 1.40
CA GLN A 183 -32.61 -13.35 2.34
C GLN A 183 -34.09 -12.96 2.20
N LEU A 184 -34.38 -11.66 2.10
CA LEU A 184 -35.73 -11.16 1.86
C LEU A 184 -36.32 -11.72 0.56
N ASN A 185 -35.56 -11.69 -0.53
CA ASN A 185 -36.00 -12.23 -1.82
C ASN A 185 -36.31 -13.73 -1.74
N ARG A 186 -35.48 -14.51 -1.02
CA ARG A 186 -35.73 -15.94 -0.76
C ARG A 186 -37.03 -16.15 0.03
N PHE A 187 -37.28 -15.34 1.06
CA PHE A 187 -38.53 -15.40 1.82
C PHE A 187 -39.76 -15.02 1.00
N MET A 188 -39.63 -14.02 0.12
CA MET A 188 -40.71 -13.61 -0.78
C MET A 188 -41.08 -14.74 -1.75
N SER A 189 -40.08 -15.38 -2.38
CA SER A 189 -40.30 -16.55 -3.24
C SER A 189 -40.97 -17.71 -2.48
N MET A 190 -40.49 -18.02 -1.27
CA MET A 190 -41.10 -19.05 -0.41
C MET A 190 -42.56 -18.69 -0.07
N ASN A 191 -42.84 -17.42 0.20
CA ASN A 191 -44.18 -16.97 0.54
C ASN A 191 -45.14 -17.09 -0.65
N GLU A 192 -44.68 -16.75 -1.85
CA GLU A 192 -45.41 -16.96 -3.10
C GLU A 192 -45.70 -18.44 -3.34
N ASP A 193 -44.72 -19.32 -3.13
CA ASP A 193 -44.89 -20.77 -3.24
C ASP A 193 -45.93 -21.29 -2.23
N LEU A 194 -45.91 -20.79 -0.99
CA LEU A 194 -46.90 -21.16 0.03
C LEU A 194 -48.30 -20.68 -0.33
N ARG A 195 -48.45 -19.45 -0.85
CA ARG A 195 -49.73 -18.95 -1.35
C ARG A 195 -50.24 -19.78 -2.52
N HIS A 196 -49.36 -20.18 -3.43
CA HIS A 196 -49.72 -21.05 -4.55
C HIS A 196 -50.15 -22.44 -4.05
N LYS A 197 -49.40 -23.07 -3.14
CA LYS A 197 -49.77 -24.35 -2.51
C LYS A 197 -51.12 -24.25 -1.81
N LEU A 198 -51.38 -23.18 -1.06
CA LEU A 198 -52.65 -22.94 -0.39
C LEU A 198 -53.80 -22.80 -1.41
N ALA A 199 -53.60 -22.08 -2.51
CA ALA A 199 -54.59 -21.97 -3.57
C ALA A 199 -54.91 -23.33 -4.20
N VAL A 200 -53.89 -24.15 -4.49
CA VAL A 200 -54.07 -25.51 -5.03
C VAL A 200 -54.84 -26.40 -4.07
N VAL A 201 -54.46 -26.41 -2.78
CA VAL A 201 -55.17 -27.20 -1.75
C VAL A 201 -56.61 -26.72 -1.58
N GLN A 202 -56.85 -25.41 -1.64
CA GLN A 202 -58.20 -24.85 -1.56
C GLN A 202 -59.08 -25.29 -2.75
N VAL A 203 -58.52 -25.33 -3.96
CA VAL A 203 -59.23 -25.84 -5.16
C VAL A 203 -59.50 -27.35 -5.03
N GLN A 204 -58.53 -28.12 -4.56
CA GLN A 204 -58.70 -29.56 -4.31
C GLN A 204 -59.80 -29.83 -3.27
N LEU A 205 -59.84 -29.05 -2.19
CA LEU A 205 -60.88 -29.15 -1.16
C LEU A 205 -62.27 -28.85 -1.73
N LYS A 206 -62.41 -27.78 -2.54
CA LYS A 206 -63.69 -27.45 -3.20
C LYS A 206 -64.17 -28.57 -4.11
N SER A 207 -63.30 -29.08 -4.98
CA SER A 207 -63.65 -30.20 -5.87
C SER A 207 -64.02 -31.48 -5.10
N ALA A 208 -63.36 -31.76 -3.97
CA ALA A 208 -63.72 -32.90 -3.13
C ALA A 208 -65.09 -32.73 -2.45
N LEU A 209 -65.44 -31.50 -2.05
CA LEU A 209 -66.76 -31.17 -1.51
C LEU A 209 -67.85 -31.29 -2.57
N GLU A 210 -67.63 -30.78 -3.78
CA GLU A 210 -68.57 -30.93 -4.92
C GLU A 210 -68.84 -32.41 -5.23
N LYS A 211 -67.78 -33.23 -5.36
CA LYS A 211 -67.93 -34.68 -5.56
C LYS A 211 -68.67 -35.38 -4.43
N LYS A 212 -68.46 -34.93 -3.18
CA LYS A 212 -69.18 -35.48 -2.03
C LYS A 212 -70.67 -35.14 -2.13
N GLU A 213 -71.02 -33.90 -2.47
CA GLU A 213 -72.40 -33.49 -2.68
C GLU A 213 -73.06 -34.27 -3.83
N ASP A 214 -72.37 -34.47 -4.95
CA ASP A 214 -72.84 -35.30 -6.07
C ASP A 214 -73.11 -36.75 -5.63
N LEU A 215 -72.20 -37.35 -4.84
CA LEU A 215 -72.40 -38.69 -4.31
C LEU A 215 -73.54 -38.76 -3.29
N GLU A 216 -73.69 -37.76 -2.43
CA GLU A 216 -74.80 -37.67 -1.48
C GLU A 216 -76.15 -37.57 -2.20
N THR A 217 -76.25 -36.78 -3.27
CA THR A 217 -77.46 -36.70 -4.10
C THR A 217 -77.75 -38.04 -4.80
N MET A 218 -76.74 -38.70 -5.38
CA MET A 218 -76.89 -40.03 -5.98
C MET A 218 -77.35 -41.09 -4.96
N VAL A 219 -76.80 -41.07 -3.74
CA VAL A 219 -77.21 -41.98 -2.66
C VAL A 219 -78.66 -41.73 -2.25
N LEU A 220 -79.08 -40.45 -2.15
CA LEU A 220 -80.47 -40.10 -1.86
C LEU A 220 -81.43 -40.54 -2.96
N GLU A 221 -81.07 -40.37 -4.23
CA GLU A 221 -81.86 -40.82 -5.37
C GLU A 221 -81.98 -42.34 -5.43
N ASN A 222 -80.88 -43.07 -5.27
CA ASN A 222 -80.90 -44.53 -5.18
C ASN A 222 -81.76 -45.01 -4.01
N ARG A 223 -81.70 -44.34 -2.86
CA ARG A 223 -82.58 -44.66 -1.73
C ARG A 223 -84.06 -44.45 -2.05
N ARG A 224 -84.41 -43.32 -2.71
CA ARG A 224 -85.79 -43.08 -3.18
C ARG A 224 -86.26 -44.14 -4.16
N GLU A 225 -85.38 -44.62 -5.04
CA GLU A 225 -85.71 -45.68 -6.00
C GLU A 225 -85.88 -47.04 -5.31
N ILE A 226 -85.01 -47.40 -4.37
CA ILE A 226 -85.18 -48.59 -3.52
C ILE A 226 -86.52 -48.52 -2.77
N ASP A 227 -86.88 -47.37 -2.20
CA ASP A 227 -88.15 -47.18 -1.50
C ASP A 227 -89.36 -47.29 -2.45
N ARG A 228 -89.23 -46.88 -3.72
CA ARG A 228 -90.27 -47.09 -4.75
C ARG A 228 -90.41 -48.56 -5.11
N LEU A 229 -89.30 -49.25 -5.39
CA LEU A 229 -89.28 -50.67 -5.73
C LEU A 229 -89.82 -51.54 -4.58
N THR A 230 -89.45 -51.21 -3.33
CA THR A 230 -89.95 -51.89 -2.12
C THR A 230 -91.46 -51.73 -1.97
N ARG A 231 -92.00 -50.52 -2.20
CA ARG A 231 -93.45 -50.28 -2.20
C ARG A 231 -94.16 -51.04 -3.32
N ALA A 232 -93.60 -51.07 -4.53
CA ALA A 232 -94.15 -51.83 -5.65
C ALA A 232 -94.16 -53.35 -5.36
N ALA A 233 -93.09 -53.88 -4.77
CA ALA A 233 -93.02 -55.27 -4.32
C ALA A 233 -94.05 -55.60 -3.23
N SER A 234 -94.29 -54.67 -2.29
CA SER A 234 -95.33 -54.81 -1.25
C SER A 234 -96.76 -54.79 -1.79
N GLY A 235 -96.99 -54.20 -2.97
CA GLY A 235 -98.28 -54.21 -3.67
C GLY A 235 -98.50 -55.44 -4.57
N ALA A 236 -97.44 -56.22 -4.85
CA ALA A 236 -97.46 -57.32 -5.82
C ALA A 236 -97.29 -58.72 -5.20
N SER A 237 -97.36 -58.89 -3.87
CA SER A 237 -97.32 -60.21 -3.23
C SER A 237 -98.37 -60.37 -2.13
N PRO A 238 -99.18 -61.44 -2.13
CA PRO A 238 -99.95 -61.86 -0.97
C PRO A 238 -99.01 -62.18 0.20
N ARG A 239 -99.39 -61.66 1.37
CA ARG A 239 -98.84 -61.90 2.70
C ARG A 239 -98.16 -63.26 2.88
N LEU A 240 -96.88 -63.24 3.25
CA LEU A 240 -96.32 -64.16 4.23
C LEU A 240 -95.44 -63.36 5.19
N ASN A 241 -96.05 -62.97 6.31
CA ASN A 241 -95.33 -62.73 7.56
C ASN A 241 -95.09 -64.10 8.20
N LEU A 242 -93.85 -64.44 8.51
CA LEU A 242 -93.51 -65.15 9.74
C LEU A 242 -92.02 -64.94 10.05
N ASP A 243 -91.76 -64.59 11.30
CA ASP A 243 -90.47 -64.29 11.94
C ASP A 243 -89.40 -65.37 11.75
N GLY A 244 -88.13 -64.96 11.75
CA GLY A 244 -87.03 -65.92 11.81
C GLY A 244 -85.63 -65.32 11.74
N ALA A 245 -85.13 -64.91 12.91
CA ALA A 245 -83.72 -64.90 13.32
C ALA A 245 -82.73 -64.03 12.51
N ALA A 246 -82.30 -62.96 13.18
CA ALA A 246 -81.12 -62.17 12.86
C ALA A 246 -79.86 -63.05 12.76
N ALA A 247 -79.07 -62.79 11.73
CA ALA A 247 -77.67 -63.18 11.64
C ALA A 247 -76.84 -61.91 11.35
N PRO A 248 -75.83 -61.62 12.19
CA PRO A 248 -74.58 -61.02 11.75
C PRO A 248 -73.51 -62.12 11.79
N VAL A 249 -72.93 -62.51 10.66
CA VAL A 249 -71.75 -61.88 10.02
C VAL A 249 -70.55 -61.85 10.96
N GLU A 250 -69.55 -62.61 10.54
CA GLU A 250 -68.25 -62.90 11.15
C GLU A 250 -67.56 -61.69 11.79
N GLU A 251 -67.13 -61.88 13.04
CA GLU A 251 -66.11 -61.06 13.68
C GLU A 251 -65.04 -62.02 14.22
N LEU A 252 -64.10 -62.37 13.34
CA LEU A 252 -62.96 -63.24 13.67
C LEU A 252 -61.95 -62.43 14.48
N GLN A 253 -62.13 -62.46 15.79
CA GLN A 253 -61.18 -61.92 16.75
C GLN A 253 -59.94 -62.81 16.82
N HIS A 254 -58.81 -62.18 16.51
CA HIS A 254 -57.49 -62.42 17.07
C HIS A 254 -57.49 -63.13 18.44
N GLN A 255 -56.77 -64.26 18.53
CA GLN A 255 -55.75 -64.51 19.57
C GLN A 255 -55.12 -65.90 19.38
N ASP A 256 -53.83 -65.94 19.06
CA ASP A 256 -52.87 -66.58 19.97
C ASP A 256 -51.47 -66.02 19.71
N TRP A 257 -51.02 -65.16 20.62
CA TRP A 257 -49.71 -64.54 20.60
C TRP A 257 -48.82 -65.33 21.57
N GLY A 258 -47.79 -65.97 21.02
CA GLY A 258 -46.79 -66.71 21.79
C GLY A 258 -46.20 -65.87 22.91
N ARG A 259 -46.57 -66.25 24.14
CA ARG A 259 -45.73 -66.39 25.34
C ARG A 259 -44.43 -65.56 25.34
N ASN A 260 -44.42 -64.56 26.24
CA ASN A 260 -43.27 -63.80 26.76
C ASN A 260 -42.91 -62.49 26.03
N SER A 261 -43.74 -61.46 26.25
CA SER A 261 -43.25 -60.10 26.44
C SER A 261 -44.25 -59.36 27.31
N ALA A 262 -43.79 -58.50 28.21
CA ALA A 262 -44.66 -57.67 29.05
C ALA A 262 -45.67 -56.89 28.17
N PRO A 263 -46.89 -56.58 28.66
CA PRO A 263 -47.85 -55.80 27.90
C PRO A 263 -47.42 -54.33 27.86
N SER A 264 -46.45 -53.99 27.00
CA SER A 264 -46.26 -52.61 26.54
C SER A 264 -47.23 -52.35 25.40
N CYS A 265 -48.50 -52.19 25.75
CA CYS A 265 -49.57 -51.92 24.82
C CYS A 265 -49.57 -50.43 24.44
N PHE A 266 -48.64 -50.02 23.58
CA PHE A 266 -48.80 -48.75 22.89
C PHE A 266 -49.97 -48.87 21.92
N SER A 267 -50.86 -47.88 21.93
CA SER A 267 -51.88 -47.75 20.89
C SER A 267 -51.21 -47.65 19.51
N LYS A 268 -51.91 -48.08 18.44
CA LYS A 268 -51.37 -48.01 17.06
C LYS A 268 -50.98 -46.57 16.69
N GLU A 269 -51.70 -45.60 17.21
CA GLU A 269 -51.45 -44.17 17.06
C GLU A 269 -50.20 -43.73 17.83
N GLU A 270 -50.03 -44.19 19.08
CA GLU A 270 -48.84 -43.92 19.88
C GLU A 270 -47.58 -44.52 19.23
N LEU A 271 -47.68 -45.74 18.68
CA LEU A 271 -46.56 -46.37 18.00
C LEU A 271 -46.17 -45.61 16.72
N LYS A 272 -47.15 -45.11 15.95
CA LYS A 272 -46.88 -44.25 14.79
C LYS A 272 -46.19 -42.95 15.21
N GLN A 273 -46.67 -42.33 16.29
CA GLN A 273 -46.09 -41.11 16.84
C GLN A 273 -44.66 -41.35 17.33
N ILE A 274 -44.42 -42.42 18.09
CA ILE A 274 -43.07 -42.80 18.54
C ILE A 274 -42.14 -43.06 17.35
N LEU A 275 -42.63 -43.71 16.30
CA LEU A 275 -41.84 -43.94 15.08
C LEU A 275 -41.51 -42.65 14.34
N GLN A 276 -42.45 -41.70 14.31
CA GLN A 276 -42.23 -40.37 13.74
C GLN A 276 -41.21 -39.59 14.56
N GLU A 277 -41.39 -39.48 15.87
CA GLU A 277 -40.46 -38.83 16.79
C GLU A 277 -39.07 -39.47 16.70
N ARG A 278 -38.98 -40.80 16.60
CA ARG A 278 -37.71 -41.51 16.38
C ARG A 278 -37.08 -41.15 15.04
N ASN A 279 -37.87 -41.02 13.97
CA ASN A 279 -37.36 -40.62 12.66
C ASN A 279 -36.86 -39.17 12.69
N GLU A 280 -37.60 -38.26 13.32
CA GLU A 280 -37.21 -36.86 13.51
C GLU A 280 -35.92 -36.76 14.31
N LEU A 281 -35.84 -37.43 15.46
CA LEU A 281 -34.61 -37.50 16.27
C LEU A 281 -33.44 -38.12 15.51
N LYS A 282 -33.69 -39.11 14.65
CA LYS A 282 -32.64 -39.68 13.79
C LYS A 282 -32.11 -38.64 12.79
N THR A 283 -32.98 -37.81 12.21
CA THR A 283 -32.54 -36.72 11.33
C THR A 283 -31.79 -35.63 12.09
N SER A 284 -32.27 -35.20 13.26
CA SER A 284 -31.57 -34.22 14.10
C SER A 284 -30.22 -34.74 14.59
N LEU A 285 -30.13 -36.01 14.97
CA LEU A 285 -28.88 -36.65 15.38
C LEU A 285 -27.88 -36.67 14.22
N PHE A 286 -28.33 -36.94 13.00
CA PHE A 286 -27.49 -36.92 11.81
C PHE A 286 -26.92 -35.52 11.56
N LEU A 287 -27.76 -34.48 11.62
CA LEU A 287 -27.31 -33.09 11.47
C LEU A 287 -26.30 -32.68 12.54
N VAL A 288 -26.58 -33.00 13.80
CA VAL A 288 -25.65 -32.70 14.91
C VAL A 288 -24.33 -33.47 14.77
N GLN A 289 -24.37 -34.72 14.29
CA GLN A 289 -23.14 -35.48 14.00
C GLN A 289 -22.31 -34.84 12.88
N GLU A 290 -22.95 -34.32 11.83
CA GLU A 290 -22.27 -33.61 10.76
C GLU A 290 -21.66 -32.29 11.24
N GLU A 291 -22.39 -31.51 12.05
CA GLU A 291 -21.87 -30.28 12.68
C GLU A 291 -20.68 -30.59 13.60
N LEU A 292 -20.76 -31.65 14.41
CA LEU A 292 -19.65 -32.08 15.25
C LEU A 292 -18.44 -32.50 14.42
N ALA A 293 -18.65 -33.21 13.31
CA ALA A 293 -17.58 -33.57 12.39
C ALA A 293 -16.96 -32.32 11.72
N TYR A 294 -17.79 -31.33 11.39
CA TYR A 294 -17.34 -30.03 10.90
C TYR A 294 -16.46 -29.32 11.92
N TYR A 295 -16.89 -29.18 13.18
CA TYR A 295 -16.07 -28.54 14.21
C TYR A 295 -14.79 -29.32 14.53
N GLN A 296 -14.82 -30.66 14.50
CA GLN A 296 -13.63 -31.49 14.63
C GLN A 296 -12.63 -31.27 13.50
N ARG A 297 -13.12 -31.11 12.26
CA ARG A 297 -12.25 -30.89 11.11
C ARG A 297 -11.75 -29.46 10.99
N GLU A 298 -12.60 -28.47 11.24
CA GLU A 298 -12.34 -27.07 10.91
C GLU A 298 -11.81 -26.26 12.11
N LEU A 299 -12.28 -26.55 13.33
CA LEU A 299 -11.89 -25.80 14.54
C LEU A 299 -10.75 -26.47 15.31
N LEU A 300 -10.69 -27.81 15.27
CA LEU A 300 -9.76 -28.59 16.09
C LEU A 300 -8.51 -29.06 15.33
N ASN A 301 -8.58 -29.24 14.00
CA ASN A 301 -7.43 -29.68 13.19
C ASN A 301 -6.70 -28.53 12.47
N ASP A 302 -7.31 -27.35 12.35
CA ASP A 302 -6.62 -26.16 11.86
C ASP A 302 -5.87 -25.55 13.05
N GLU A 303 -4.54 -25.38 12.96
CA GLU A 303 -3.61 -24.97 14.06
C GLU A 303 -3.90 -23.57 14.65
N ARG A 304 -5.06 -22.98 14.37
CA ARG A 304 -5.49 -21.64 14.77
C ARG A 304 -5.80 -21.53 16.26
N ILE A 305 -6.06 -22.64 16.96
CA ILE A 305 -6.34 -22.65 18.40
C ILE A 305 -5.18 -23.31 19.15
N PRO A 306 -4.47 -22.57 20.03
CA PRO A 306 -3.40 -23.13 20.84
C PRO A 306 -3.84 -24.35 21.66
N SER A 307 -3.02 -25.40 21.67
CA SER A 307 -3.30 -26.70 22.29
C SER A 307 -3.71 -26.61 23.77
N PHE A 308 -3.11 -25.70 24.54
CA PHE A 308 -3.41 -25.52 25.95
C PHE A 308 -4.87 -25.08 26.22
N LEU A 309 -5.48 -24.29 25.32
CA LEU A 309 -6.89 -23.90 25.44
C LEU A 309 -7.81 -25.09 25.14
N LEU A 310 -7.46 -25.90 24.13
CA LEU A 310 -8.20 -27.11 23.81
C LEU A 310 -8.16 -28.11 24.97
N ASP A 311 -7.04 -28.25 25.65
CA ASP A 311 -6.91 -29.18 26.76
C ASP A 311 -7.64 -28.69 28.02
N ALA A 312 -7.62 -27.38 28.28
CA ALA A 312 -8.48 -26.77 29.30
C ALA A 312 -9.98 -26.99 28.99
N MET A 313 -10.41 -26.80 27.74
CA MET A 313 -11.79 -27.05 27.30
C MET A 313 -12.16 -28.54 27.39
N LYS A 314 -11.27 -29.45 27.02
CA LYS A 314 -11.51 -30.90 27.16
C LYS A 314 -11.66 -31.28 28.64
N SER A 315 -10.86 -30.68 29.54
CA SER A 315 -10.98 -30.90 30.99
C SER A 315 -12.34 -30.43 31.53
N THR A 316 -12.82 -29.26 31.12
CA THR A 316 -14.15 -28.77 31.52
C THR A 316 -15.27 -29.62 30.94
N ILE A 317 -15.17 -30.07 29.69
CA ILE A 317 -16.13 -30.98 29.07
C ILE A 317 -16.18 -32.32 29.82
N LYS A 318 -15.04 -32.90 30.19
CA LYS A 318 -14.98 -34.13 30.99
C LYS A 318 -15.66 -33.95 32.36
N LYS A 319 -15.43 -32.81 33.04
CA LYS A 319 -16.12 -32.46 34.29
C LYS A 319 -17.64 -32.36 34.09
N GLN A 320 -18.09 -31.71 33.01
CA GLN A 320 -19.52 -31.61 32.66
C GLN A 320 -20.13 -32.98 32.30
N GLN A 321 -19.41 -33.84 31.56
CA GLN A 321 -19.87 -35.19 31.24
C GLN A 321 -20.02 -36.06 32.49
N LYS A 322 -19.08 -35.95 33.44
CA LYS A 322 -19.18 -36.62 34.75
C LYS A 322 -20.40 -36.12 35.52
N LYS A 323 -20.68 -34.81 35.48
CA LYS A 323 -21.86 -34.18 36.08
C LYS A 323 -23.16 -34.66 35.45
N ILE A 324 -23.25 -34.66 34.12
CA ILE A 324 -24.42 -35.15 33.37
C ILE A 324 -24.64 -36.63 33.67
N ARG A 325 -23.58 -37.44 33.66
CA ARG A 325 -23.66 -38.87 33.99
C ARG A 325 -24.16 -39.10 35.41
N ALA A 326 -23.68 -38.34 36.40
CA ALA A 326 -24.17 -38.40 37.78
C ALA A 326 -25.67 -38.06 37.87
N LYS A 327 -26.12 -37.02 37.14
CA LYS A 327 -27.54 -36.64 37.04
C LYS A 327 -28.40 -37.71 36.37
N MET A 328 -27.91 -38.30 35.28
CA MET A 328 -28.59 -39.37 34.54
C MET A 328 -28.69 -40.67 35.36
N LEU A 329 -27.72 -40.93 36.23
CA LEU A 329 -27.68 -42.11 37.11
C LEU A 329 -28.27 -41.85 38.51
N GLY A 330 -28.72 -40.61 38.80
CA GLY A 330 -29.37 -40.26 40.06
C GLY A 330 -28.46 -40.25 41.30
N THR A 331 -27.13 -40.20 41.14
CA THR A 331 -26.19 -40.17 42.27
C THR A 331 -25.91 -38.72 42.71
N VAL A 332 -26.02 -38.43 44.01
CA VAL A 332 -25.83 -37.09 44.61
C VAL A 332 -24.46 -36.48 44.26
N GLU A 333 -24.46 -35.21 43.85
CA GLU A 333 -23.26 -34.43 43.54
C GLU A 333 -22.50 -34.06 44.82
N GLU A 334 -21.36 -34.71 45.08
CA GLU A 334 -20.37 -34.26 46.07
C GLU A 334 -19.42 -33.21 45.44
N PRO A 335 -19.13 -32.08 46.12
CA PRO A 335 -18.30 -31.01 45.58
C PRO A 335 -16.81 -31.34 45.80
N ALA A 336 -16.19 -32.04 44.84
CA ALA A 336 -14.75 -32.27 44.89
C ALA A 336 -13.97 -31.10 44.28
N SER A 337 -13.58 -30.21 45.20
CA SER A 337 -12.24 -29.62 45.31
C SER A 337 -11.10 -30.59 44.91
N SER A 338 -9.98 -30.00 44.52
CA SER A 338 -8.61 -30.52 44.40
C SER A 338 -8.13 -30.91 43.01
N ASP A 339 -7.15 -30.13 42.56
CA ASP A 339 -6.17 -30.49 41.54
C ASP A 339 -5.48 -31.80 41.92
N GLU A 340 -5.41 -32.72 40.97
CA GLU A 340 -4.38 -33.75 40.90
C GLU A 340 -3.99 -33.85 39.42
N ASP A 341 -2.75 -33.45 39.15
CA ASP A 341 -2.02 -33.76 37.93
C ASP A 341 -1.89 -35.27 37.81
N GLU A 342 -2.65 -35.88 36.90
CA GLU A 342 -2.38 -37.24 36.45
C GLU A 342 -1.84 -37.16 35.02
N SER A 343 -0.54 -36.86 34.95
CA SER A 343 0.31 -37.26 33.84
C SER A 343 0.52 -38.76 33.94
N ALA A 344 -0.24 -39.54 33.17
CA ALA A 344 0.05 -40.95 32.96
C ALA A 344 -0.37 -41.39 31.55
N ASP A 345 0.67 -41.71 30.78
CA ASP A 345 0.68 -42.41 29.51
C ASP A 345 -0.46 -43.40 29.29
N CYS A 346 -1.14 -43.28 28.15
CA CYS A 346 -1.80 -44.41 27.52
C CYS A 346 -1.35 -44.51 26.06
N VAL A 347 -0.16 -45.07 25.90
CA VAL A 347 0.25 -46.10 24.94
C VAL A 347 -0.52 -46.12 23.60
N ASP A 348 0.22 -45.74 22.57
CA ASP A 348 0.32 -46.40 21.26
C ASP A 348 -0.97 -46.94 20.61
N SER A 349 -1.34 -46.30 19.51
CA SER A 349 -1.98 -47.01 18.40
C SER A 349 -1.43 -46.46 17.10
N GLN A 350 -0.29 -47.01 16.68
CA GLN A 350 0.20 -47.01 15.30
C GLN A 350 -0.94 -46.99 14.25
N PRO A 351 -0.82 -46.21 13.16
CA PRO A 351 -1.69 -46.40 12.01
C PRO A 351 -1.42 -47.79 11.43
N ARG A 352 -2.47 -48.60 11.30
CA ARG A 352 -2.38 -49.96 10.74
C ARG A 352 -1.77 -49.92 9.34
N GLU A 353 -0.56 -50.47 9.22
CA GLU A 353 0.09 -50.74 7.94
C GLU A 353 -0.82 -51.59 7.04
N SER A 354 -1.18 -51.04 5.89
CA SER A 354 -1.93 -51.72 4.84
C SER A 354 -1.05 -52.76 4.15
N LYS A 355 -1.12 -54.02 4.61
CA LYS A 355 -0.59 -55.18 3.89
C LYS A 355 -1.53 -55.57 2.75
N ILE A 356 -1.53 -54.80 1.66
CA ILE A 356 -1.95 -55.32 0.35
C ILE A 356 -0.70 -55.89 -0.32
N LYS A 357 -0.65 -57.22 -0.34
CA LYS A 357 0.37 -58.03 -0.99
C LYS A 357 0.43 -57.74 -2.50
N SER A 358 1.65 -57.44 -2.94
CA SER A 358 2.28 -57.81 -4.22
C SER A 358 1.39 -58.09 -5.44
N LEU A 359 1.50 -57.21 -6.45
CA LEU A 359 1.54 -57.60 -7.86
C LEU A 359 2.41 -56.59 -8.61
N LYS A 360 3.73 -56.76 -8.47
CA LYS A 360 4.74 -56.06 -9.26
C LYS A 360 4.89 -56.82 -10.57
N LYS A 361 4.23 -56.35 -11.64
CA LYS A 361 4.60 -56.71 -13.01
C LYS A 361 5.61 -55.67 -13.52
N GLN A 362 6.59 -56.20 -14.22
CA GLN A 362 7.85 -55.57 -14.65
C GLN A 362 7.66 -54.42 -15.64
N GLY A 363 8.73 -53.63 -15.78
CA GLY A 363 8.97 -52.73 -16.90
C GLY A 363 8.70 -51.27 -16.53
N GLY A 364 9.59 -50.32 -16.71
CA GLY A 364 10.91 -50.33 -17.30
C GLY A 364 11.49 -48.94 -17.11
N ASN A 365 12.80 -48.92 -16.92
CA ASN A 365 13.69 -47.78 -16.92
C ASN A 365 13.32 -46.74 -18.02
N LEU A 366 13.50 -45.44 -17.74
CA LEU A 366 14.16 -44.44 -18.62
C LEU A 366 13.83 -42.99 -18.19
N ARG A 367 14.74 -42.38 -17.43
CA ARG A 367 15.23 -41.01 -17.74
C ARG A 367 16.24 -41.15 -18.90
N PRO A 368 16.54 -40.12 -19.72
CA PRO A 368 16.75 -38.70 -19.36
C PRO A 368 16.04 -37.77 -20.38
N LYS A 369 16.20 -36.44 -20.48
CA LYS A 369 17.35 -35.54 -20.35
C LYS A 369 16.79 -34.10 -20.36
N ARG A 370 17.45 -33.19 -19.65
CA ARG A 370 17.29 -31.75 -19.84
C ARG A 370 17.74 -31.39 -21.25
N GLY A 371 16.95 -30.54 -21.91
CA GLY A 371 17.33 -29.66 -23.02
C GLY A 371 16.92 -28.26 -22.61
#